data_AF-A0A838GCZ0-F1
#
_entry.id   AF-A0A838GCZ0-F1
#
_cell.length_a   1.000
_cell.length_b   1.000
_cell.length_c   1.000
_cell.angle_alpha   90.00
_cell.angle_beta   90.00
_cell.angle_gamma   90.00
#
_symmetry.space_group_name_H-M   'P 1'
#
loop_
_entity.id
_entity.type
_entity.pdbx_description
1 polymer ?
#
loop_
_entity_poly.entity_id
_entity_poly.type
_entity_poly.pdbx_seq_one_letter_code
_entity_poly.pdbx_strand_id
1 'polypeptide(L)' 'MSSLDDDAVRAREKEQRWRAAEEAMARLRENPDEWAEYQAEAEQWDATSADGLDGLPYERPE' A
#
# COMPACT_ATOMS: atom_id res chain seq x y z
N MET A 1 31.55 -10.44 -4.93
CA MET A 1 31.26 -9.23 -4.12
C MET A 1 30.39 -8.30 -4.96
N SER A 2 29.08 -8.55 -5.01
CA SER A 2 28.10 -7.78 -5.80
C SER A 2 26.76 -7.71 -5.08
N SER A 3 26.33 -8.81 -4.44
CA SER A 3 25.00 -8.89 -3.82
C SER A 3 24.76 -7.93 -2.66
N LEU A 4 25.77 -7.65 -1.82
CA LEU A 4 25.60 -6.75 -0.67
C LEU A 4 25.34 -5.29 -1.10
N ASP A 5 26.02 -4.84 -2.16
CA ASP A 5 25.82 -3.50 -2.71
C ASP A 5 24.46 -3.41 -3.43
N ASP A 6 24.09 -4.47 -4.17
CA ASP A 6 22.79 -4.58 -4.85
C ASP A 6 21.62 -4.57 -3.84
N ASP A 7 21.74 -5.28 -2.72
CA ASP A 7 20.73 -5.32 -1.67
C ASP A 7 20.60 -3.96 -0.96
N ALA A 8 21.72 -3.26 -0.72
CA ALA A 8 21.72 -1.93 -0.13
C ALA A 8 21.06 -0.89 -1.05
N VAL A 9 21.33 -0.96 -2.37
CA VAL A 9 20.67 -0.11 -3.37
C VAL A 9 19.16 -0.38 -3.39
N ARG A 10 18.74 -1.65 -3.44
CA ARG A 10 17.31 -2.02 -3.42
C ARG A 10 16.59 -1.56 -2.15
N ALA A 11 17.24 -1.68 -1.00
CA ALA A 11 16.67 -1.21 0.26
C ALA A 11 16.43 0.31 0.23
N ARG A 12 17.41 1.07 -0.27
CA ARG A 12 17.31 2.52 -0.41
C ARG A 12 16.27 2.95 -1.44
N GLU A 13 16.12 2.22 -2.54
CA GLU A 13 15.07 2.49 -3.53
C GLU A 13 13.67 2.20 -2.96
N LYS A 14 13.53 1.11 -2.19
CA LYS A 14 12.30 0.78 -1.49
C LYS A 14 11.91 1.88 -0.50
N GLU A 15 12.87 2.36 0.31
CA GLU A 15 12.65 3.46 1.25
C GLU A 15 12.16 4.74 0.54
N GLN A 16 12.85 5.14 -0.54
CA GLN A 16 12.46 6.32 -1.31
C GLN A 16 11.07 6.18 -1.92
N ARG A 17 10.72 4.99 -2.42
CA ARG A 17 9.39 4.72 -2.98
C ARG A 17 8.30 4.87 -1.93
N TRP A 18 8.51 4.28 -0.74
CA TRP A 18 7.54 4.39 0.36
C TRP A 18 7.38 5.83 0.84
N ARG A 19 8.48 6.54 1.02
CA ARG A 19 8.45 7.96 1.39
C ARG A 19 7.68 8.80 0.36
N ALA A 20 7.93 8.60 -0.94
CA ALA A 20 7.21 9.31 -1.99
C ALA A 20 5.70 8.99 -1.98
N ALA A 21 5.32 7.74 -1.71
CA ALA A 21 3.93 7.33 -1.57
C ALA A 21 3.25 7.98 -0.36
N GLU A 22 3.93 8.03 0.79
CA GLU A 22 3.44 8.71 2.00
C GLU A 22 3.24 10.22 1.76
N GLU A 23 4.21 10.89 1.13
CA GLU A 23 4.11 12.31 0.78
C GLU A 23 2.96 12.57 -0.22
N ALA A 24 2.76 11.71 -1.21
CA ALA A 24 1.64 11.82 -2.14
C ALA A 24 0.29 11.63 -1.43
N MET A 25 0.20 10.65 -0.54
CA MET A 25 -1.01 10.38 0.24
C MET A 25 -1.34 11.53 1.20
N ALA A 26 -0.33 12.16 1.80
CA ALA A 26 -0.52 13.34 2.65
C ALA A 26 -1.10 14.52 1.83
N ARG A 27 -0.54 14.80 0.64
CA ARG A 27 -1.07 15.84 -0.25
C ARG A 27 -2.49 15.56 -0.72
N LEU A 28 -2.81 14.30 -1.03
CA LEU A 28 -4.16 13.90 -1.42
C LEU A 28 -5.18 14.21 -0.33
N ARG A 29 -4.86 13.91 0.94
CA ARG A 29 -5.73 14.19 2.09
C ARG A 29 -5.98 15.68 2.33
N GLU A 30 -5.07 16.54 1.89
CA GLU A 30 -5.23 17.99 1.99
C GLU A 30 -6.19 18.55 0.93
N ASN A 31 -6.53 17.79 -0.11
CA ASN A 31 -7.50 18.14 -1.14
C ASN A 31 -8.85 17.42 -0.90
N PRO A 32 -9.89 18.08 -0.38
CA PRO A 32 -11.14 17.42 0.01
C PRO A 32 -11.87 16.72 -1.13
N ASP A 33 -11.84 17.28 -2.33
CA ASP A 33 -12.57 16.74 -3.48
C ASP A 33 -11.90 15.44 -3.98
N GLU A 34 -10.59 15.48 -4.19
CA GLU A 34 -9.81 14.29 -4.59
C GLU A 34 -9.81 13.21 -3.48
N TRP A 35 -9.79 13.63 -2.20
CA TRP A 35 -9.88 12.70 -1.08
C TRP A 35 -11.23 12.01 -0.98
N ALA A 36 -12.33 12.70 -1.36
CA ALA A 36 -13.65 12.09 -1.42
C ALA A 36 -13.75 11.08 -2.56
N GLU A 37 -13.20 11.39 -3.73
CA GLU A 37 -13.13 10.46 -4.88
C GLU A 37 -12.32 9.20 -4.53
N TYR A 38 -11.15 9.36 -3.91
CA TYR A 38 -10.32 8.25 -3.47
C TYR A 38 -11.05 7.32 -2.48
N GLN A 39 -11.78 7.89 -1.51
CA GLN A 39 -12.55 7.09 -0.55
C GLN A 39 -13.69 6.33 -1.22
N ALA A 40 -14.41 6.98 -2.14
CA ALA A 40 -15.50 6.34 -2.88
C ALA A 40 -14.99 5.21 -3.78
N GLU A 41 -13.79 5.36 -4.36
CA GLU A 41 -13.11 4.28 -5.06
C GLU A 41 -12.71 3.17 -4.06
N ALA A 42 -12.04 3.49 -2.97
CA ALA A 42 -11.58 2.52 -1.98
C ALA A 42 -12.73 1.65 -1.42
N GLU A 43 -13.91 2.24 -1.19
CA GLU A 43 -15.10 1.50 -0.76
C GLU A 43 -15.59 0.49 -1.82
N GLN A 44 -15.48 0.82 -3.11
CA GLN A 44 -15.81 -0.12 -4.19
C GLN A 44 -14.83 -1.29 -4.24
N TRP A 45 -13.54 -1.05 -3.99
CA TRP A 45 -12.52 -2.10 -3.93
C TRP A 45 -12.63 -2.95 -2.66
N ASP A 46 -13.07 -2.37 -1.54
CA ASP A 46 -13.27 -3.10 -0.29
C ASP A 46 -14.30 -4.21 -0.43
N ALA A 47 -15.33 -4.00 -1.27
CA ALA A 47 -16.36 -4.99 -1.56
C ALA A 47 -15.83 -6.29 -2.18
N THR A 48 -14.68 -6.24 -2.88
CA THR A 48 -14.03 -7.41 -3.51
C THR A 48 -12.80 -7.88 -2.73
N SER A 49 -12.51 -7.28 -1.57
CA SER A 49 -11.30 -7.58 -0.78
C SER A 49 -11.25 -9.03 -0.28
N ALA A 50 -12.41 -9.68 -0.13
CA ALA A 50 -12.54 -11.07 0.31
C ALA A 50 -12.62 -12.07 -0.85
N ASP A 51 -12.66 -11.62 -2.10
CA ASP A 51 -12.79 -12.50 -3.26
C ASP A 51 -11.61 -13.47 -3.34
N GLY A 52 -11.90 -14.77 -3.37
CA GLY A 52 -10.89 -15.82 -3.41
C GLY A 52 -10.27 -16.20 -2.06
N LEU A 53 -10.73 -15.60 -0.95
CA LEU A 53 -10.36 -16.01 0.41
C LEU A 53 -11.34 -17.05 1.01
N ASP A 54 -12.43 -17.36 0.32
CA ASP A 54 -13.37 -18.42 0.69
C ASP A 54 -12.65 -19.78 0.81
N GLY A 55 -12.56 -20.31 2.03
CA GLY A 55 -11.99 -21.63 2.32
C GLY A 55 -10.55 -21.66 2.87
N LEU A 56 -9.90 -20.50 3.04
CA LEU A 56 -8.65 -20.43 3.79
C LEU A 56 -8.95 -20.32 5.29
N PRO A 57 -8.39 -21.20 6.15
CA PRO A 57 -8.54 -21.03 7.59
C PRO A 57 -7.89 -19.71 7.99
N TYR A 58 -8.67 -18.80 8.58
CA TYR A 58 -8.10 -17.65 9.28
C TYR A 58 -7.45 -18.19 10.56
N GLU A 59 -6.17 -18.55 10.49
CA GLU A 59 -5.38 -18.85 11.68
C GLU A 59 -5.20 -17.54 12.45
N ARG A 60 -6.09 -17.27 13.41
CA ARG A 60 -5.86 -16.23 14.41
C ARG A 60 -4.70 -16.72 15.29
N PRO A 61 -3.55 -16.03 15.35
CA PRO A 61 -2.53 -16.37 16.33
C PRO A 61 -3.08 -16.10 17.73
N GLU A 62 -3.00 -17.10 18.62
CA GLU A 62 -3.32 -16.99 20.04
C GLU A 62 -2.27 -16.19 20.82
#